data_AF-A0AAQ3RDK6-F1
#
_entry.id   AF-A0AAQ3RDK6-F1
#
_cell.length_a   1.000
_cell.length_b   1.000
_cell.length_c   1.000
_cell.angle_alpha   90.00
_cell.angle_beta   90.00
_cell.angle_gamma   90.00
#
_symmetry.space_group_name_H-M   'P 1'
#
loop_
_entity.id
_entity.type
_entity.pdbx_description
1 polymer ?
#
loop_
_entity_poly.entity_id
_entity_poly.type
_entity_poly.pdbx_seq_one_letter_code
_entity_poly.pdbx_strand_id
1 'polypeptide(L)'
;MVNDQKKLLSSANSKLGKADLSAILRKEGAWNTLAEHTRREIYMLLPEPRASEPDHNVDVNPLDTRYRPYIEEEARIFLLDLKDGKEGKKWRDNAIEAGAELRAGKFDEWAAMDKDEKWGAIPDEKDNDIISEEEDIEKSSQSMIMNASQGLSTRIETDSTNKSEAINDQVELVDGAATEHVQGLIENQKK
;
A
#
# COMPACT_ATOMS: atom_id res chain seq x y z
N MET A 1 30.21 -11.15 25.34
CA MET A 1 29.65 -10.44 24.17
C MET A 1 28.19 -10.81 23.86
N VAL A 2 27.76 -12.08 23.94
CA VAL A 2 26.37 -12.48 23.61
C VAL A 2 25.29 -11.78 24.47
N ASN A 3 25.56 -11.53 25.75
CA ASN A 3 24.60 -10.85 26.63
C ASN A 3 24.40 -9.36 26.30
N ASP A 4 25.43 -8.70 25.75
CA ASP A 4 25.36 -7.28 25.40
C ASP A 4 24.51 -7.07 24.15
N GLN A 5 24.61 -7.99 23.18
CA GLN A 5 23.76 -8.02 21.99
C GLN A 5 22.29 -8.29 22.36
N LYS A 6 22.02 -9.25 23.26
CA LYS A 6 20.65 -9.51 23.73
C LYS A 6 20.03 -8.30 24.40
N LYS A 7 20.77 -7.60 25.27
CA LYS A 7 20.28 -6.37 25.90
C LYS A 7 20.07 -5.24 24.91
N LEU A 8 20.83 -5.18 23.82
CA LEU A 8 20.63 -4.19 22.77
C LEU A 8 19.26 -4.33 22.10
N LEU A 9 18.78 -5.57 21.92
CA LEU A 9 17.54 -5.88 21.21
C LEU A 9 16.30 -5.97 22.10
N SER A 10 16.45 -6.07 23.43
CA SER A 10 15.31 -6.26 24.35
C SER A 10 15.15 -5.20 25.43
N SER A 11 16.18 -4.39 25.69
CA SER A 11 16.11 -3.36 26.72
C SER A 11 15.47 -2.08 26.18
N ALA A 12 14.49 -1.55 26.90
CA ALA A 12 13.88 -0.24 26.61
C ALA A 12 14.88 0.92 26.65
N ASN A 13 15.93 0.78 27.46
CA ASN A 13 17.01 1.77 27.58
C ASN A 13 18.22 1.45 26.70
N SER A 14 18.07 0.55 25.71
CA SER A 14 19.15 0.22 24.80
C SER A 14 19.60 1.43 23.97
N LYS A 15 20.85 1.39 23.49
CA LYS A 15 21.35 2.40 22.54
C LYS A 15 20.57 2.34 21.21
N LEU A 16 20.04 1.17 20.85
CA LEU A 16 19.28 0.96 19.63
C LEU A 16 17.96 1.73 19.65
N GLY A 17 17.27 1.79 20.79
CA GLY A 17 16.03 2.57 20.92
C GLY A 17 16.19 4.08 20.63
N LYS A 18 17.41 4.63 20.67
CA LYS A 18 17.69 6.04 20.38
C LYS A 18 18.21 6.26 18.96
N ALA A 19 18.51 5.20 18.23
CA ALA A 19 19.08 5.27 16.89
C ALA A 19 17.97 5.25 15.82
N ASP A 20 18.31 5.73 14.62
CA ASP A 20 17.48 5.53 13.43
C ASP A 20 17.90 4.21 12.76
N LEU A 21 17.11 3.16 12.98
CA LEU A 21 17.38 1.82 12.46
C LEU A 21 17.32 1.80 10.92
N SER A 22 16.37 2.52 10.32
CA SER A 22 16.24 2.62 8.86
C SER A 22 17.48 3.25 8.25
N ALA A 23 18.01 4.34 8.83
CA ALA A 23 19.24 4.95 8.37
C ALA A 23 20.48 4.05 8.55
N ILE A 24 20.50 3.17 9.56
CA ILE A 24 21.58 2.20 9.77
C ILE A 24 21.53 1.09 8.72
N LEU A 25 20.35 0.51 8.49
CA LEU A 25 20.16 -0.63 7.58
C LEU A 25 20.32 -0.25 6.10
N ARG A 26 20.06 1.00 5.74
CA ARG A 26 20.30 1.52 4.37
C ARG A 26 21.78 1.67 4.01
N LYS A 27 22.71 1.62 4.96
CA LYS A 27 24.13 1.76 4.63
C LYS A 27 24.57 0.56 3.81
N GLU A 28 25.27 0.79 2.71
CA GLU A 28 25.85 -0.27 1.86
C GLU A 28 26.64 -1.32 2.66
N GLY A 29 27.40 -0.86 3.65
CA GLY A 29 28.17 -1.73 4.54
C GLY A 29 27.30 -2.63 5.43
N ALA A 30 26.02 -2.31 5.67
CA ALA A 30 25.13 -3.15 6.46
C ALA A 30 24.71 -4.42 5.71
N TRP A 31 24.59 -4.36 4.39
CA TRP A 31 24.24 -5.51 3.56
C TRP A 31 25.46 -6.25 3.02
N ASN A 32 26.44 -5.50 2.47
CA ASN A 32 27.59 -6.08 1.78
C ASN A 32 28.59 -6.80 2.71
N THR A 33 28.52 -6.56 4.02
CA THR A 33 29.35 -7.27 5.00
C THR A 33 28.76 -8.61 5.45
N LEU A 34 27.49 -8.89 5.12
CA LEU A 34 26.82 -10.13 5.49
C LEU A 34 27.25 -11.28 4.57
N ALA A 35 27.48 -12.44 5.16
CA ALA A 35 27.72 -13.66 4.40
C ALA A 35 26.50 -14.04 3.55
N GLU A 36 26.74 -14.68 2.41
CA GLU A 36 25.67 -15.03 1.45
C GLU A 36 24.56 -15.88 2.09
N HIS A 37 24.91 -16.85 2.95
CA HIS A 37 23.93 -17.67 3.66
C HIS A 37 22.99 -16.82 4.53
N THR A 38 23.52 -15.83 5.24
CA THR A 38 22.73 -14.91 6.08
C THR A 38 21.83 -14.04 5.22
N ARG A 39 22.32 -13.55 4.07
CA ARG A 39 21.51 -12.78 3.11
C ARG A 39 20.33 -13.61 2.59
N ARG A 40 20.55 -14.90 2.32
CA ARG A 40 19.51 -15.85 1.91
C ARG A 40 18.49 -16.08 3.02
N GLU A 41 18.94 -16.29 4.26
CA GLU A 41 18.05 -16.43 5.42
C GLU A 41 17.16 -15.20 5.61
N ILE A 42 17.70 -13.98 5.44
CA ILE A 42 16.91 -12.74 5.52
C ILE A 42 15.85 -12.71 4.43
N TYR A 43 16.17 -13.10 3.19
CA TYR A 43 15.19 -13.18 2.10
C TYR A 43 14.09 -14.21 2.37
N MET A 44 14.40 -15.33 3.04
CA MET A 44 13.38 -16.32 3.45
C MET A 44 12.40 -15.79 4.50
N LEU A 45 12.74 -14.72 5.22
CA LEU A 45 11.82 -14.06 6.16
C LEU A 45 10.87 -13.08 5.46
N LEU A 46 11.16 -12.71 4.21
CA LEU A 46 10.29 -11.84 3.44
C LEU A 46 9.17 -12.65 2.77
N PRO A 47 8.01 -12.03 2.51
CA PRO A 47 6.96 -12.67 1.75
C PRO A 47 7.46 -13.16 0.39
N GLU A 48 7.08 -14.39 0.03
CA GLU A 48 7.40 -14.96 -1.28
C GLU A 48 6.91 -14.03 -2.42
N PRO A 49 7.72 -13.85 -3.48
CA PRO A 49 7.33 -13.04 -4.61
C PRO A 49 6.12 -13.68 -5.30
N ARG A 50 5.19 -12.85 -5.78
CA ARG A 50 4.03 -13.35 -6.54
C ARG A 50 4.52 -13.89 -7.89
N ALA A 51 3.75 -14.77 -8.53
CA ALA A 51 4.12 -15.38 -9.81
C ALA A 51 4.43 -14.39 -10.96
N SER A 52 3.98 -13.14 -10.85
CA SER A 52 4.28 -12.06 -11.81
C SER A 52 5.50 -11.21 -11.45
N GLU A 53 6.13 -11.46 -10.30
CA GLU A 53 7.21 -10.67 -9.74
C GLU A 53 8.54 -11.40 -9.91
N PRO A 54 9.67 -10.68 -10.06
CA PRO A 54 10.98 -11.31 -10.12
C PRO A 54 11.30 -12.06 -8.83
N ASP A 55 12.03 -13.17 -8.96
CA ASP A 55 12.55 -13.92 -7.82
C ASP A 55 13.48 -13.04 -6.95
N HIS A 56 13.58 -13.39 -5.68
CA HIS A 56 14.46 -12.72 -4.74
C HIS A 56 15.93 -12.85 -5.14
N ASN A 57 16.60 -11.71 -5.30
CA ASN A 57 18.03 -11.66 -5.57
C ASN A 57 18.81 -11.42 -4.27
N VAL A 58 19.56 -12.42 -3.82
CA VAL A 58 20.32 -12.43 -2.55
C VAL A 58 21.43 -11.36 -2.50
N ASP A 59 21.89 -10.86 -3.65
CA ASP A 59 22.92 -9.83 -3.72
C ASP A 59 22.37 -8.41 -3.57
N VAL A 60 21.05 -8.22 -3.73
CA VAL A 60 20.40 -6.92 -3.60
C VAL A 60 19.96 -6.71 -2.14
N ASN A 61 20.09 -5.49 -1.62
CA ASN A 61 19.54 -5.17 -0.30
C ASN A 61 18.01 -5.08 -0.40
N PRO A 62 17.23 -5.76 0.47
CA PRO A 62 15.78 -5.63 0.50
C PRO A 62 15.28 -4.18 0.60
N LEU A 63 16.06 -3.28 1.20
CA LEU A 63 15.75 -1.85 1.30
C LEU A 63 15.88 -1.08 -0.03
N ASP A 64 16.48 -1.66 -1.05
CA ASP A 64 16.52 -1.09 -2.41
C ASP A 64 15.42 -1.66 -3.32
N THR A 65 14.58 -2.52 -2.76
CA THR A 65 13.45 -3.13 -3.45
C THR A 65 12.12 -2.50 -3.01
N ARG A 66 11.02 -3.00 -3.56
CA ARG A 66 9.64 -2.66 -3.14
C ARG A 66 9.34 -2.91 -1.65
N TYR A 67 10.13 -3.74 -0.97
CA TYR A 67 9.91 -4.03 0.46
C TYR A 67 10.32 -2.87 1.36
N ARG A 68 11.09 -1.90 0.85
CA ARG A 68 11.58 -0.74 1.59
C ARG A 68 10.56 -0.05 2.50
N PRO A 69 9.40 0.45 2.01
CA PRO A 69 8.45 1.16 2.87
C PRO A 69 7.93 0.29 4.01
N TYR A 70 7.74 -1.01 3.77
CA TYR A 70 7.26 -1.95 4.79
C TYR A 70 8.35 -2.22 5.82
N ILE A 71 9.58 -2.51 5.40
CA ILE A 71 10.70 -2.76 6.31
C ILE A 71 11.00 -1.53 7.16
N GLU A 72 10.95 -0.33 6.58
CA GLU A 72 11.20 0.91 7.32
C GLU A 72 10.10 1.20 8.35
N GLU A 73 8.85 0.92 8.02
CA GLU A 73 7.75 1.09 8.97
C GLU A 73 7.82 0.06 10.10
N GLU A 74 8.06 -1.21 9.78
CA GLU A 74 8.26 -2.25 10.79
C GLU A 74 9.47 -1.97 11.68
N ALA A 75 10.56 -1.43 11.12
CA ALA A 75 11.72 -1.00 11.90
C ALA A 75 11.36 0.15 12.87
N ARG A 76 10.51 1.09 12.45
CA ARG A 76 10.01 2.19 13.29
C ARG A 76 9.10 1.68 14.40
N ILE A 77 8.18 0.76 14.09
CA ILE A 77 7.29 0.11 15.06
C ILE A 77 8.12 -0.67 16.07
N PHE A 78 9.08 -1.48 15.62
CA PHE A 78 9.97 -2.23 16.50
C PHE A 78 10.74 -1.32 17.47
N LEU A 79 11.27 -0.19 17.00
CA LEU A 79 11.96 0.76 17.89
C LEU A 79 11.01 1.39 18.92
N LEU A 80 9.75 1.63 18.56
CA LEU A 80 8.73 2.11 19.50
C LEU A 80 8.41 1.03 20.54
N ASP A 81 8.18 -0.20 20.11
CA ASP A 81 7.91 -1.34 20.98
C ASP A 81 9.08 -1.63 21.93
N LEU A 82 10.31 -1.45 21.45
CA LEU A 82 11.50 -1.53 22.28
C LEU A 82 11.47 -0.46 23.39
N LYS A 83 11.19 0.81 23.05
CA LYS A 83 11.07 1.92 24.04
C LYS A 83 9.96 1.67 25.06
N ASP A 84 8.84 1.11 24.60
CA ASP A 84 7.70 0.76 25.46
C ASP A 84 7.99 -0.45 26.35
N GLY A 85 9.11 -1.15 26.13
CA GLY A 85 9.51 -2.32 26.91
C GLY A 85 8.73 -3.59 26.55
N LYS A 86 8.11 -3.63 25.36
CA LYS A 86 7.36 -4.80 24.87
C LYS A 86 8.27 -5.98 24.53
N GLU A 87 9.57 -5.75 24.36
CA GLU A 87 10.54 -6.85 24.23
C GLU A 87 11.12 -7.35 25.58
N GLY A 88 10.63 -6.80 26.69
CA GLY A 88 11.03 -7.21 28.03
C GLY A 88 10.52 -8.61 28.41
N LYS A 89 11.23 -9.29 29.32
CA LYS A 89 10.86 -10.65 29.79
C LYS A 89 9.40 -10.75 30.23
N LYS A 90 8.94 -9.80 31.05
CA LYS A 90 7.56 -9.79 31.56
C LYS A 90 6.53 -9.69 30.44
N TRP A 91 6.77 -8.85 29.44
CA TRP A 91 5.85 -8.70 28.32
C TRP A 91 5.79 -9.98 27.48
N ARG A 92 6.94 -10.60 27.21
CA ARG A 92 7.02 -11.87 26.48
C ARG A 92 6.29 -13.00 27.20
N ASP A 93 6.49 -13.11 28.51
CA ASP A 93 5.82 -14.12 29.33
C ASP A 93 4.29 -13.90 29.29
N ASN A 94 3.83 -12.66 29.46
CA ASN A 94 2.41 -12.32 29.38
C ASN A 94 1.82 -12.57 27.99
N ALA A 95 2.55 -12.30 26.91
CA ALA A 95 2.09 -12.53 25.54
C ALA A 95 1.92 -14.02 25.23
N ILE A 96 2.84 -14.86 25.74
CA ILE A 96 2.74 -16.32 25.63
C ILE A 96 1.52 -16.83 26.40
N GLU A 97 1.33 -16.34 27.63
CA GLU A 97 0.19 -16.70 28.46
C GLU A 97 -1.13 -16.29 27.79
N ALA A 98 -1.25 -15.04 27.34
CA ALA A 98 -2.42 -14.56 26.61
C ALA A 98 -2.72 -15.40 25.36
N GLY A 99 -1.69 -15.78 24.58
CA GLY A 99 -1.85 -16.67 23.43
C GLY A 99 -2.30 -18.08 23.81
N ALA A 100 -1.87 -18.59 24.97
CA ALA A 100 -2.33 -19.87 25.49
C ALA A 100 -3.79 -19.80 25.96
N GLU A 101 -4.20 -18.69 26.59
CA GLU A 101 -5.57 -18.46 27.04
C GLU A 101 -6.55 -18.27 25.89
N LEU A 102 -6.14 -17.58 24.82
CA LEU A 102 -6.90 -17.50 23.57
C LEU A 102 -7.14 -18.88 22.96
N ARG A 103 -6.09 -19.72 22.88
CA ARG A 103 -6.23 -21.09 22.36
C ARG A 103 -7.09 -21.98 23.26
N ALA A 104 -7.13 -21.69 24.55
CA ALA A 104 -7.97 -22.40 25.52
C ALA A 104 -9.44 -21.96 25.49
N GLY A 105 -9.81 -21.00 24.63
CA GLY A 105 -11.18 -20.52 24.48
C GLY A 105 -11.72 -19.76 25.68
N LYS A 106 -10.86 -19.35 26.62
CA LYS A 106 -11.28 -18.66 27.86
C LYS A 106 -12.01 -17.34 27.59
N PHE A 107 -11.71 -16.71 26.45
CA PHE A 107 -12.32 -15.45 26.03
C PHE A 107 -13.50 -15.64 25.07
N ASP A 108 -13.78 -16.86 24.61
CA ASP A 108 -14.82 -17.10 23.60
C ASP A 108 -16.21 -16.89 24.19
N GLU A 109 -16.44 -17.31 25.44
CA GLU A 109 -17.70 -17.09 26.16
C GLU A 109 -17.96 -15.60 26.41
N TRP A 110 -16.96 -14.87 26.91
CA TRP A 110 -17.05 -13.43 27.11
C TRP A 110 -17.25 -12.69 25.76
N ALA A 111 -16.53 -13.08 24.71
CA ALA A 111 -16.63 -12.47 23.39
C ALA A 111 -18.00 -12.73 22.75
N ALA A 112 -18.60 -13.91 22.96
CA ALA A 112 -19.95 -14.22 22.50
C ALA A 112 -21.00 -13.38 23.22
N MET A 113 -20.87 -13.20 24.55
CA MET A 113 -21.79 -12.35 25.33
C MET A 113 -21.65 -10.87 24.98
N ASP A 114 -20.43 -10.35 24.85
CA ASP A 114 -20.19 -8.95 24.46
C ASP A 114 -20.67 -8.66 23.02
N LYS A 115 -20.57 -9.66 22.14
CA LYS A 115 -21.14 -9.57 20.79
C LYS A 115 -22.66 -9.49 20.82
N ASP A 116 -23.33 -10.29 21.66
CA ASP A 116 -24.79 -10.26 21.78
C ASP A 116 -25.29 -8.95 22.42
N GLU A 117 -24.58 -8.42 23.42
CA GLU A 117 -24.94 -7.15 24.07
C GLU A 117 -24.77 -5.94 23.12
N LYS A 118 -23.73 -5.93 22.29
CA LYS A 118 -23.43 -4.81 21.39
C LYS A 118 -24.05 -4.92 19.99
N TRP A 119 -24.34 -6.14 19.53
CA TRP A 119 -24.81 -6.40 18.18
C TRP A 119 -26.08 -7.26 18.11
N GLY A 120 -26.49 -7.90 19.22
CA GLY A 120 -27.69 -8.72 19.32
C GLY A 120 -28.96 -7.97 19.74
N ALA A 121 -28.85 -6.66 20.00
CA ALA A 121 -30.01 -5.78 20.08
C ALA A 121 -30.61 -5.59 18.67
N ILE A 122 -31.33 -6.60 18.18
CA ILE A 122 -32.37 -6.35 17.18
C ILE A 122 -33.36 -5.45 17.93
N PRO A 123 -33.56 -4.19 17.52
CA PRO A 123 -34.58 -3.37 18.13
C PRO A 123 -35.89 -4.15 18.07
N ASP A 124 -36.56 -4.32 19.21
CA ASP A 124 -37.88 -4.91 19.27
C ASP A 124 -38.72 -4.26 18.15
N GLU A 125 -39.19 -5.07 17.20
CA GLU A 125 -40.22 -4.68 16.25
C GLU A 125 -41.51 -4.41 17.03
N LYS A 126 -41.57 -3.28 17.70
CA LYS A 126 -42.79 -2.66 18.15
C LYS A 126 -42.74 -1.18 17.78
N ASP A 127 -43.61 -0.90 16.84
CA ASP A 127 -44.12 0.40 16.43
C ASP A 127 -43.25 1.14 15.40
N ASN A 128 -43.27 0.61 14.18
CA ASN A 128 -43.50 1.46 13.02
C ASN A 128 -44.43 0.71 12.06
N ASP A 129 -45.64 1.25 11.92
CA ASP A 129 -46.61 0.85 10.93
C ASP A 129 -45.94 0.71 9.55
N ILE A 130 -45.84 -0.54 9.08
CA ILE A 130 -45.55 -0.86 7.69
C ILE A 130 -46.79 -0.40 6.91
N ILE A 131 -46.76 0.83 6.43
CA ILE A 131 -47.57 1.22 5.28
C ILE A 131 -47.02 0.39 4.11
N SER A 132 -47.79 -0.61 3.72
CA SER A 132 -47.62 -1.35 2.47
C SER A 132 -47.86 -0.37 1.30
N GLU A 133 -46.81 0.30 0.84
CA GLU A 133 -46.79 1.05 -0.42
C GLU A 133 -45.91 0.32 -1.44
N GLU A 134 -46.27 -0.94 -1.71
CA GLU A 134 -45.99 -1.55 -3.02
C GLU A 134 -47.05 -1.07 -4.02
N GLU A 135 -47.13 0.24 -4.35
CA GLU A 135 -47.93 0.70 -5.49
C GLU A 135 -47.65 2.13 -6.00
N ASP A 136 -46.42 2.68 -5.95
CA ASP A 136 -46.18 4.03 -6.54
C ASP A 136 -44.83 4.28 -7.23
N ILE A 137 -44.06 3.23 -7.55
CA ILE A 137 -42.82 3.40 -8.36
C ILE A 137 -43.13 3.59 -9.85
N GLU A 138 -44.31 3.17 -10.34
CA GLU A 138 -44.60 3.20 -11.78
C GLU A 138 -45.13 4.56 -12.30
N LYS A 139 -45.59 5.47 -11.42
CA LYS A 139 -46.04 6.82 -11.82
C LYS A 139 -44.93 7.88 -11.79
N SER A 140 -43.89 7.70 -10.96
CA SER A 140 -42.79 8.65 -10.90
C SER A 140 -41.88 8.55 -12.13
N SER A 141 -41.61 7.33 -12.61
CA SER A 141 -40.80 7.12 -13.82
C SER A 141 -41.49 7.54 -15.13
N GLN A 142 -42.83 7.54 -15.19
CA GLN A 142 -43.56 8.08 -16.35
C GLN A 142 -43.60 9.62 -16.40
N SER A 143 -43.50 10.30 -15.25
CA SER A 143 -43.52 11.77 -15.20
C SER A 143 -42.20 12.44 -15.62
N MET A 144 -41.06 11.74 -15.51
CA MET A 144 -39.78 12.27 -16.01
C MET A 144 -39.56 12.06 -17.51
N ILE A 145 -40.19 11.06 -18.13
CA ILE A 145 -39.98 10.74 -19.56
C ILE A 145 -40.86 11.62 -20.49
N MET A 146 -41.93 12.23 -19.99
CA MET A 146 -42.78 13.15 -20.79
C MET A 146 -42.23 14.58 -20.93
N ASN A 147 -41.35 15.05 -20.05
CA ASN A 147 -40.82 16.42 -20.10
C ASN A 147 -39.56 16.60 -20.95
N ALA A 148 -38.94 15.50 -21.40
CA ALA A 148 -37.77 15.55 -22.30
C ALA A 148 -38.16 15.61 -23.80
N SER A 149 -39.42 15.38 -24.16
CA SER A 149 -39.88 15.38 -25.56
C SER A 149 -40.57 16.67 -26.02
N GLN A 150 -40.72 17.70 -25.17
CA GLN A 150 -41.30 19.00 -25.57
C GLN A 150 -40.30 20.17 -25.59
N GLY A 151 -39.01 19.91 -25.35
CA GLY A 151 -37.95 20.94 -25.40
C GLY A 151 -37.17 21.03 -26.71
N LEU A 152 -37.34 20.10 -27.66
CA LEU A 152 -36.47 19.98 -28.84
C LEU A 152 -37.13 20.37 -30.17
N SER A 153 -38.17 21.21 -30.16
CA SER A 153 -38.77 21.69 -31.41
C SER A 153 -39.31 23.11 -31.32
N THR A 154 -38.44 24.09 -31.15
CA THR A 154 -38.62 25.41 -31.80
C THR A 154 -37.26 26.04 -32.09
N ARG A 155 -37.17 26.66 -33.27
CA ARG A 155 -36.06 27.46 -33.83
C ARG A 155 -34.92 26.73 -34.53
N ILE A 156 -35.26 26.24 -35.73
CA ILE A 156 -34.38 26.38 -36.89
C ILE A 156 -34.65 27.76 -37.55
N GLU A 157 -33.56 28.42 -37.94
CA GLU A 157 -33.42 29.61 -38.81
C GLU A 157 -33.83 30.97 -38.20
N THR A 158 -32.97 32.01 -38.19
CA THR A 158 -32.32 32.61 -39.36
C THR A 158 -30.97 33.30 -39.08
N ASP A 159 -30.18 33.39 -40.16
CA ASP A 159 -29.19 34.42 -40.54
C ASP A 159 -27.79 34.48 -39.90
N SER A 160 -26.84 33.95 -40.68
CA SER A 160 -25.73 34.66 -41.33
C SER A 160 -25.09 35.83 -40.57
N THR A 161 -23.78 35.72 -40.27
CA THR A 161 -22.71 36.62 -40.76
C THR A 161 -21.38 36.30 -40.06
N ASN A 162 -20.37 35.96 -40.89
CA ASN A 162 -18.93 36.20 -40.76
C ASN A 162 -18.27 36.11 -39.38
N LYS A 163 -17.27 35.22 -39.23
CA LYS A 163 -15.84 35.53 -39.41
C LYS A 163 -14.99 34.35 -38.89
N SER A 164 -14.57 33.49 -39.80
CA SER A 164 -13.50 32.52 -39.57
C SER A 164 -12.16 33.24 -39.68
N GLU A 165 -11.47 33.46 -38.57
CA GLU A 165 -10.12 34.02 -38.57
C GLU A 165 -9.33 33.44 -37.39
N ALA A 166 -8.24 32.73 -37.73
CA ALA A 166 -7.21 32.16 -36.87
C ALA A 166 -7.70 31.06 -35.90
N ILE A 167 -7.16 29.85 -35.86
CA ILE A 167 -5.75 29.52 -35.68
C ILE A 167 -5.52 28.13 -36.29
N ASN A 168 -4.72 28.05 -37.35
CA ASN A 168 -4.04 26.83 -37.76
C ASN A 168 -2.71 27.26 -38.37
N ASP A 169 -1.61 27.07 -37.63
CA ASP A 169 -0.25 27.11 -38.15
C ASP A 169 0.70 26.57 -37.06
N GLN A 170 1.15 25.33 -37.22
CA GLN A 170 2.57 24.96 -37.35
C GLN A 170 2.71 23.44 -37.17
N VAL A 171 2.68 22.70 -38.28
CA VAL A 171 3.33 21.38 -38.40
C VAL A 171 4.10 21.36 -39.71
N GLU A 172 5.41 21.14 -39.55
CA GLU A 172 6.44 20.70 -40.50
C GLU A 172 6.79 21.56 -41.74
N LEU A 173 8.06 21.99 -41.76
CA LEU A 173 8.96 21.90 -42.93
C LEU A 173 10.38 22.33 -42.54
N VAL A 174 11.31 21.37 -42.45
CA VAL A 174 12.72 21.59 -42.85
C VAL A 174 13.22 20.32 -43.53
N ASP A 175 13.23 20.36 -44.86
CA ASP A 175 14.01 19.45 -45.69
C ASP A 175 15.50 19.84 -45.65
N GLY A 176 16.37 18.83 -45.57
CA GLY A 176 17.54 18.75 -46.46
C GLY A 176 18.91 19.25 -45.95
N ALA A 177 19.87 18.32 -46.05
CA ALA A 177 21.32 18.48 -46.30
C ALA A 177 22.29 18.58 -45.10
N ALA A 178 23.00 17.48 -44.84
CA ALA A 178 24.47 17.34 -44.74
C ALA A 178 24.81 16.04 -43.97
N THR A 179 25.06 14.91 -44.63
CA THR A 179 26.39 14.32 -44.92
C THR A 179 27.43 14.38 -43.79
N GLU A 180 27.93 13.19 -43.45
CA GLU A 180 29.24 12.88 -42.85
C GLU A 180 29.50 13.15 -41.35
N HIS A 181 29.29 12.13 -40.50
CA HIS A 181 30.31 11.78 -39.50
C HIS A 181 30.27 10.31 -39.05
N VAL A 182 31.10 9.53 -39.74
CA VAL A 182 32.02 8.48 -39.27
C VAL A 182 31.58 7.61 -38.09
N GLN A 183 31.10 6.44 -38.47
CA GLN A 183 31.15 5.19 -37.74
C GLN A 183 32.60 4.66 -37.79
N GLY A 184 33.27 4.58 -36.64
CA GLY A 184 34.68 4.15 -36.58
C GLY A 184 35.15 3.89 -35.16
N LEU A 185 34.67 2.79 -34.54
CA LEU A 185 35.23 2.30 -33.28
C LEU A 185 35.25 0.77 -33.20
N ILE A 186 35.84 0.13 -34.21
CA ILE A 186 36.31 -1.27 -34.11
C ILE A 186 37.60 -1.40 -34.93
N GLU A 187 38.75 -1.03 -34.35
CA GLU A 187 40.05 -1.66 -34.67
C GLU A 187 41.14 -1.08 -33.76
N ASN A 188 41.42 -1.76 -32.64
CA ASN A 188 42.73 -1.74 -32.00
C ASN A 188 42.87 -2.90 -31.00
N GLN A 189 42.87 -4.11 -31.55
CA GLN A 189 43.43 -5.30 -30.90
C GLN A 189 43.90 -6.26 -32.01
N LYS A 190 45.06 -5.98 -32.62
CA LYS A 190 46.00 -6.99 -33.11
C LYS A 190 47.26 -6.33 -33.70
N LYS A 191 48.38 -6.67 -33.05
CA LYS A 191 49.80 -6.43 -33.39
C LYS A 191 50.39 -5.08 -33.01
#